data_AF-A0A3D6BNM2-F1
#
_entry.id   AF-A0A3D6BNM2-F1
#
_cell.length_a   1.000
_cell.length_b   1.000
_cell.length_c   1.000
_cell.angle_alpha   90.00
_cell.angle_beta   90.00
_cell.angle_gamma   90.00
#
_symmetry.space_group_name_H-M   'P 1'
#
loop_
_entity.id
_entity.type
_entity.pdbx_description
1 polymer ?
#
loop_
_entity_poly.entity_id
_entity_poly.type
_entity_poly.pdbx_seq_one_letter_code
_entity_poly.pdbx_strand_id
1 'polypeptide(L)'
;KILDLIGKFLTPLIGIILLSIIGVGLITSPFEVSQTLLKSPFSEGILEGYQTFDAIGAVVVGAVIVISLNLKNTKTYQEKKDLITKAGWVAGFGLIVIYAGLILSGSLFQSKFPLEATRTDVLIGLSKLTLGHIGSMVLSVLVALACFTTAVGIVTGTSDYVKGLFKGSQIAYVATAVIGCLIGVLVGSYQVGFIINIALPALMFIYPITIVLILLNVLPEKYASKKVFRAVVFTTFLFSVPDFLKHIIELEKVQYLIDYIPLASYSLAWVLPAILIFVLFNVLYFKKNIIR
;
A
#
# COMPACT_ATOMS: atom_id res chain seq x y z
N LYS A 1 -20.91 12.21 -4.55
CA LYS A 1 -21.24 13.66 -4.44
C LYS A 1 -20.57 14.31 -3.22
N ILE A 2 -20.87 13.90 -1.97
CA ILE A 2 -20.14 14.43 -0.79
C ILE A 2 -18.67 14.00 -0.81
N LEU A 3 -18.38 12.74 -1.13
CA LEU A 3 -17.00 12.23 -1.27
C LEU A 3 -16.19 12.94 -2.37
N ASP A 4 -16.81 13.26 -3.52
CA ASP A 4 -16.17 14.01 -4.61
C ASP A 4 -15.76 15.43 -4.17
N LEU A 5 -16.54 16.05 -3.27
CA LEU A 5 -16.28 17.38 -2.73
C LEU A 5 -15.21 17.32 -1.64
N ILE A 6 -15.29 16.33 -0.75
CA ILE A 6 -14.27 16.11 0.30
C ILE A 6 -12.93 15.83 -0.36
N GLY A 7 -12.81 14.86 -1.28
CA GLY A 7 -11.52 14.53 -1.90
C GLY A 7 -10.90 15.69 -2.69
N LYS A 8 -11.71 16.54 -3.33
CA LYS A 8 -11.23 17.68 -4.12
C LYS A 8 -10.54 18.75 -3.26
N PHE A 9 -11.02 18.99 -2.04
CA PHE A 9 -10.48 20.03 -1.16
C PHE A 9 -9.56 19.46 -0.08
N LEU A 10 -9.83 18.25 0.40
CA LEU A 10 -9.11 17.65 1.51
C LEU A 10 -7.70 17.20 1.10
N THR A 11 -7.54 16.54 -0.05
CA THR A 11 -6.23 16.06 -0.50
C THR A 11 -5.24 17.20 -0.73
N PRO A 12 -5.59 18.31 -1.41
CA PRO A 12 -4.69 19.46 -1.51
C PRO A 12 -4.37 20.08 -0.15
N LEU A 13 -5.35 20.18 0.75
CA LEU A 13 -5.15 20.78 2.07
C LEU A 13 -4.21 19.93 2.94
N ILE A 14 -4.34 18.60 2.88
CA ILE A 14 -3.40 17.65 3.51
C ILE A 14 -2.02 17.79 2.89
N GLY A 15 -1.92 17.86 1.57
CA GLY A 15 -0.65 18.08 0.89
C GLY A 15 0.03 19.37 1.36
N ILE A 16 -0.71 20.48 1.45
CA ILE A 16 -0.18 21.77 1.89
C ILE A 16 0.33 21.71 3.35
N ILE A 17 -0.45 21.13 4.27
CA ILE A 17 -0.03 21.07 5.67
C ILE A 17 1.19 20.16 5.85
N LEU A 18 1.23 19.02 5.17
CA LEU A 18 2.38 18.11 5.23
C LEU A 18 3.63 18.74 4.61
N LEU A 19 3.49 19.41 3.46
CA LEU A 19 4.59 20.16 2.84
C LEU A 19 5.06 21.32 3.73
N SER A 20 4.17 21.94 4.50
CA SER A 20 4.52 22.98 5.47
C SER A 20 5.28 22.39 6.66
N ILE A 21 4.88 21.23 7.18
CA ILE A 21 5.64 20.50 8.22
C ILE A 21 7.05 20.18 7.71
N ILE A 22 7.16 19.67 6.48
CA ILE A 22 8.46 19.34 5.87
C ILE A 22 9.29 20.62 5.69
N GLY A 23 8.73 21.66 5.10
CA GLY A 23 9.46 22.90 4.82
C GLY A 23 9.94 23.59 6.09
N VAL A 24 9.08 23.73 7.10
CA VAL A 24 9.46 24.32 8.38
C VAL A 24 10.45 23.41 9.11
N GLY A 25 10.22 22.10 9.11
CA GLY A 25 11.12 21.13 9.73
C GLY A 25 12.54 21.17 9.16
N LEU A 26 12.69 21.36 7.84
CA LEU A 26 14.00 21.53 7.22
C LEU A 26 14.71 22.82 7.63
N ILE A 27 13.97 23.89 7.92
CA ILE A 27 14.55 25.19 8.31
C ILE A 27 14.93 25.20 9.79
N THR A 28 14.14 24.54 10.65
CA THR A 28 14.30 24.59 12.11
C THR A 28 15.05 23.39 12.70
N SER A 29 15.40 22.40 11.87
CA SER A 29 16.09 21.20 12.29
C SER A 29 17.50 21.50 12.86
N PRO A 30 17.96 20.71 13.86
CA PRO A 30 19.34 20.77 14.33
C PRO A 30 20.37 20.26 13.31
N PHE A 31 19.95 19.70 12.17
CA PHE A 31 20.80 19.08 11.13
C PHE A 31 21.70 17.93 11.62
N GLU A 32 21.47 17.41 12.81
CA GLU A 32 22.16 16.23 13.34
C GLU A 32 21.39 14.97 12.97
N VAL A 33 21.81 14.31 11.88
CA VAL A 33 21.27 12.99 11.51
C VAL A 33 22.05 11.93 12.26
N SER A 34 21.39 11.24 13.19
CA SER A 34 21.98 10.11 13.91
C SER A 34 22.20 8.91 12.98
N GLN A 35 23.15 8.04 13.33
CA GLN A 35 23.38 6.81 12.58
C GLN A 35 22.13 5.93 12.59
N THR A 36 21.83 5.33 11.43
CA THR A 36 20.70 4.40 11.29
C THR A 36 20.89 3.18 12.18
N LEU A 37 19.84 2.83 12.93
CA LEU A 37 19.78 1.59 13.70
C LEU A 37 19.26 0.40 12.86
N LEU A 38 18.78 0.67 11.65
CA LEU A 38 18.19 -0.34 10.77
C LEU A 38 19.32 -1.21 10.19
N LYS A 39 19.25 -2.53 10.44
CA LYS A 39 20.21 -3.50 9.90
C LYS A 39 20.06 -3.67 8.40
N SER A 40 18.84 -3.51 7.88
CA SER A 40 18.52 -3.75 6.47
C SER A 40 17.55 -2.68 5.92
N PRO A 41 18.02 -1.44 5.70
CA PRO A 41 17.15 -0.31 5.34
C PRO A 41 16.32 -0.53 4.08
N PHE A 42 16.86 -1.26 3.10
CA PHE A 42 16.16 -1.51 1.83
C PHE A 42 14.96 -2.45 2.00
N SER A 43 15.15 -3.61 2.63
CA SER A 43 14.06 -4.56 2.86
C SER A 43 13.04 -4.03 3.85
N GLU A 44 13.50 -3.38 4.92
CA GLU A 44 12.61 -2.76 5.91
C GLU A 44 11.78 -1.64 5.27
N GLY A 45 12.36 -0.83 4.39
CA GLY A 45 11.62 0.17 3.61
C GLY A 45 10.54 -0.43 2.70
N ILE A 46 10.80 -1.58 2.07
CA ILE A 46 9.78 -2.29 1.27
C ILE A 46 8.63 -2.76 2.17
N LEU A 47 8.94 -3.33 3.34
CA LEU A 47 7.94 -3.82 4.28
C LEU A 47 7.11 -2.69 4.91
N GLU A 48 7.72 -1.53 5.18
CA GLU A 48 6.96 -0.33 5.56
C GLU A 48 6.05 0.13 4.41
N GLY A 49 6.49 -0.01 3.16
CA GLY A 49 5.66 0.19 1.96
C GLY A 49 4.43 -0.71 1.90
N TYR A 50 4.47 -1.92 2.48
CA TYR A 50 3.29 -2.80 2.53
C TYR A 50 2.21 -2.22 3.45
N GLN A 51 2.60 -1.49 4.50
CA GLN A 51 1.65 -0.91 5.45
C GLN A 51 0.87 0.27 4.88
N THR A 52 1.29 0.86 3.75
CA THR A 52 0.56 1.98 3.13
C THR A 52 -0.79 1.55 2.53
N PHE A 53 -0.98 0.25 2.30
CA PHE A 53 -2.20 -0.31 1.71
C PHE A 53 -2.50 0.14 0.25
N ASP A 54 -1.64 0.94 -0.37
CA ASP A 54 -1.92 1.59 -1.66
C ASP A 54 -2.11 0.59 -2.81
N ALA A 55 -1.29 -0.46 -2.88
CA ALA A 55 -1.34 -1.45 -3.96
C ALA A 55 -2.63 -2.27 -3.93
N ILE A 56 -3.04 -2.75 -2.75
CA ILE A 56 -4.28 -3.50 -2.56
C ILE A 56 -5.48 -2.57 -2.77
N GLY A 57 -5.44 -1.37 -2.20
CA GLY A 57 -6.47 -0.34 -2.38
C GLY A 57 -6.70 -0.02 -3.86
N ALA A 58 -5.64 0.09 -4.66
CA ALA A 58 -5.74 0.33 -6.10
C ALA A 58 -6.46 -0.82 -6.84
N VAL A 59 -6.25 -2.08 -6.46
CA VAL A 59 -6.93 -3.23 -7.08
C VAL A 59 -8.43 -3.25 -6.72
N VAL A 60 -8.77 -2.95 -5.46
CA VAL A 60 -10.17 -2.96 -4.99
C VAL A 60 -10.97 -1.77 -5.51
N VAL A 61 -10.40 -0.57 -5.43
CA VAL A 61 -11.09 0.69 -5.77
C VAL A 61 -10.90 1.08 -7.24
N GLY A 62 -9.86 0.57 -7.91
CA GLY A 62 -9.54 0.92 -9.29
C GLY A 62 -10.67 0.61 -10.28
N ALA A 63 -11.38 -0.52 -10.10
CA ALA A 63 -12.53 -0.87 -10.92
C ALA A 63 -13.66 0.18 -10.81
N VAL A 64 -13.94 0.66 -9.59
CA VAL A 64 -14.95 1.71 -9.34
C VAL A 64 -14.57 3.01 -10.03
N ILE A 65 -13.28 3.37 -10.05
CA ILE A 65 -12.78 4.56 -10.76
C ILE A 65 -13.00 4.41 -12.28
N VAL A 66 -12.64 3.26 -12.87
CA VAL A 66 -12.81 3.01 -14.31
C VAL A 66 -14.29 3.04 -14.70
N ILE A 67 -15.16 2.42 -13.91
CA ILE A 67 -16.61 2.44 -14.12
C ILE A 67 -17.14 3.89 -14.02
N SER A 68 -16.72 4.64 -13.00
CA SER A 68 -17.13 6.03 -12.81
C SER A 68 -16.69 6.93 -13.97
N LEU A 69 -15.49 6.72 -14.50
CA LEU A 69 -14.98 7.42 -15.68
C LEU A 69 -15.77 7.06 -16.96
N ASN A 70 -16.23 5.81 -17.09
CA ASN A 70 -17.08 5.39 -18.21
C ASN A 70 -18.48 6.00 -18.14
N LEU A 71 -19.05 6.19 -16.94
CA LEU A 71 -20.36 6.79 -16.75
C LEU A 71 -20.38 8.31 -16.99
N LYS A 72 -19.27 9.00 -16.69
CA LYS A 72 -19.18 10.48 -16.77
C LYS A 72 -18.64 10.99 -18.11
N ASN A 73 -18.03 10.18 -18.97
CA ASN A 73 -17.29 10.65 -20.15
C ASN A 73 -17.49 9.78 -21.40
N THR A 74 -17.80 10.42 -22.54
CA THR A 74 -17.83 9.84 -23.90
C THR A 74 -16.45 9.66 -24.53
N LYS A 75 -15.38 9.63 -23.72
CA LYS A 75 -13.99 9.50 -24.18
C LYS A 75 -13.66 8.09 -24.66
N THR A 76 -12.79 8.01 -25.66
CA THR A 76 -12.23 6.75 -26.19
C THR A 76 -11.36 6.05 -25.15
N TYR A 77 -11.09 4.75 -25.35
CA TYR A 77 -10.23 3.96 -24.46
C TYR A 77 -8.84 4.59 -24.30
N GLN A 78 -8.24 5.06 -25.40
CA GLN A 78 -6.91 5.65 -25.40
C GLN A 78 -6.86 6.94 -24.58
N GLU A 79 -7.84 7.82 -24.73
CA GLU A 79 -7.92 9.07 -23.95
C GLU A 79 -8.12 8.81 -22.45
N LYS A 80 -8.91 7.78 -22.09
CA LYS A 80 -9.10 7.36 -20.70
C LYS A 80 -7.79 6.84 -20.11
N LYS A 81 -7.09 5.97 -20.84
CA LYS A 81 -5.79 5.43 -20.44
C LYS A 81 -4.76 6.54 -20.23
N ASP A 82 -4.65 7.49 -21.16
CA ASP A 82 -3.70 8.59 -21.07
C ASP A 82 -4.02 9.52 -19.88
N LEU A 83 -5.30 9.81 -19.65
CA LEU A 83 -5.73 10.62 -18.51
C LEU A 83 -5.37 9.95 -17.17
N ILE A 84 -5.69 8.66 -17.02
CA ILE A 84 -5.38 7.90 -15.81
C ILE A 84 -3.85 7.83 -15.60
N THR A 85 -3.10 7.60 -16.66
CA THR A 85 -1.62 7.49 -16.59
C THR A 85 -0.99 8.81 -16.15
N LYS A 86 -1.40 9.94 -16.76
CA LYS A 86 -0.89 11.26 -16.38
C LYS A 86 -1.28 11.63 -14.94
N ALA A 87 -2.52 11.36 -14.53
CA ALA A 87 -2.97 11.58 -13.17
C ALA A 87 -2.18 10.73 -12.16
N GLY A 88 -1.90 9.46 -12.51
CA GLY A 88 -1.07 8.56 -11.72
C GLY A 88 0.35 9.06 -11.52
N TRP A 89 1.00 9.59 -12.57
CA TRP A 89 2.34 10.18 -12.45
C TRP A 89 2.37 11.40 -11.53
N VAL A 90 1.40 12.31 -11.67
CA VAL A 90 1.31 13.50 -10.81
C VAL A 90 1.09 13.10 -9.34
N ALA A 91 0.16 12.17 -9.09
CA ALA A 91 -0.12 11.69 -7.74
C ALA A 91 1.09 10.94 -7.14
N GLY A 92 1.72 10.06 -7.92
CA GLY A 92 2.89 9.29 -7.50
C GLY A 92 4.08 10.18 -7.15
N PHE A 93 4.37 11.20 -7.97
CA PHE A 93 5.42 12.16 -7.66
C PHE A 93 5.13 12.95 -6.37
N GLY A 94 3.88 13.41 -6.20
CA GLY A 94 3.46 14.09 -4.97
C GLY A 94 3.63 13.21 -3.72
N LEU A 95 3.26 11.94 -3.80
CA LEU A 95 3.45 10.97 -2.72
C LEU A 95 4.93 10.74 -2.41
N ILE A 96 5.79 10.61 -3.42
CA ILE A 96 7.25 10.47 -3.22
C ILE A 96 7.80 11.66 -2.44
N VAL A 97 7.46 12.90 -2.84
CA VAL A 97 7.93 14.11 -2.17
C VAL A 97 7.46 14.15 -0.71
N ILE A 98 6.19 13.83 -0.45
CA ILE A 98 5.62 13.84 0.91
C ILE A 98 6.29 12.76 1.77
N TYR A 99 6.37 11.51 1.31
CA TYR A 99 6.97 10.43 2.09
C TYR A 99 8.46 10.67 2.36
N ALA A 100 9.23 11.03 1.33
CA ALA A 100 10.65 11.32 1.50
C ALA A 100 10.87 12.50 2.46
N GLY A 101 10.07 13.56 2.34
CA GLY A 101 10.15 14.73 3.20
C GLY A 101 9.77 14.44 4.66
N LEU A 102 8.73 13.62 4.89
CA LEU A 102 8.34 13.23 6.25
C LEU A 102 9.35 12.26 6.88
N ILE A 103 9.91 11.32 6.12
CA ILE A 103 10.98 10.43 6.60
C ILE A 103 12.21 11.25 6.99
N LEU A 104 12.61 12.22 6.15
CA LEU A 104 13.71 13.13 6.44
C LEU A 104 13.41 14.01 7.66
N SER A 105 12.19 14.53 7.78
CA SER A 105 11.77 15.29 8.98
C SER A 105 11.81 14.40 10.23
N GLY A 106 11.36 13.16 10.14
CA GLY A 106 11.43 12.19 11.23
C GLY A 106 12.86 11.91 11.68
N SER A 107 13.80 11.74 10.75
CA SER A 107 15.21 11.50 11.09
C SER A 107 15.88 12.72 11.70
N LEU A 108 15.57 13.92 11.20
CA LEU A 108 16.12 15.18 11.70
C LEU A 108 15.64 15.54 13.12
N PHE A 109 14.43 15.13 13.49
CA PHE A 109 13.86 15.37 14.82
C PHE A 109 13.90 14.14 15.72
N GLN A 110 14.57 13.05 15.32
CA GLN A 110 14.57 11.77 16.05
C GLN A 110 14.97 11.94 17.53
N SER A 111 15.94 12.80 17.85
CA SER A 111 16.41 13.05 19.22
C SER A 111 15.37 13.70 20.14
N LYS A 112 14.27 14.23 19.60
CA LYS A 112 13.16 14.82 20.34
C LYS A 112 12.08 13.81 20.71
N PHE A 113 12.17 12.58 20.21
CA PHE A 113 11.19 11.52 20.45
C PHE A 113 11.79 10.39 21.28
N PRO A 114 11.01 9.79 22.20
CA PRO A 114 11.41 8.53 22.85
C PRO A 114 11.65 7.43 21.81
N LEU A 115 12.56 6.49 22.09
CA LEU A 115 12.82 5.34 21.21
C LEU A 115 11.57 4.48 20.94
N GLU A 116 10.64 4.45 21.88
CA GLU A 116 9.38 3.69 21.80
C GLU A 116 8.20 4.53 21.29
N ALA A 117 8.45 5.73 20.75
CA ALA A 117 7.40 6.59 20.25
C ALA A 117 6.60 5.90 19.15
N THR A 118 5.26 5.96 19.23
CA THR A 118 4.43 5.38 18.18
C THR A 118 4.50 6.22 16.91
N ARG A 119 4.16 5.60 15.76
CA ARG A 119 4.09 6.31 14.46
C ARG A 119 3.19 7.55 14.53
N THR A 120 2.09 7.46 15.27
CA THR A 120 1.16 8.59 15.49
C THR A 120 1.77 9.68 16.37
N ASP A 121 2.52 9.31 17.41
CA ASP A 121 3.17 10.29 18.29
C ASP A 121 4.23 11.09 17.54
N VAL A 122 5.01 10.42 16.69
CA VAL A 122 6.03 11.08 15.86
C VAL A 122 5.37 12.08 14.90
N LEU A 123 4.30 11.69 14.20
CA LEU A 123 3.62 12.58 13.26
C LEU A 123 2.99 13.81 13.95
N ILE A 124 2.25 13.59 15.04
CA ILE A 124 1.60 14.66 15.80
C ILE A 124 2.66 15.56 16.44
N GLY A 125 3.70 14.97 17.00
CA GLY A 125 4.80 15.70 17.62
C GLY A 125 5.60 16.52 16.61
N LEU A 126 5.90 15.99 15.43
CA LEU A 126 6.50 16.75 14.33
C LEU A 126 5.63 17.95 13.95
N SER A 127 4.31 17.75 13.84
CA SER A 127 3.39 18.85 13.56
C SER A 127 3.39 19.91 14.66
N LYS A 128 3.46 19.51 15.94
CA LYS A 128 3.57 20.45 17.07
C LYS A 128 4.88 21.22 17.07
N LEU A 129 6.01 20.55 16.79
CA LEU A 129 7.33 21.16 16.78
C LEU A 129 7.51 22.15 15.61
N THR A 130 6.82 21.90 14.49
CA THR A 130 6.94 22.72 13.27
C THR A 130 5.86 23.79 13.17
N LEU A 131 4.59 23.41 13.27
CA LEU A 131 3.43 24.30 13.06
C LEU A 131 2.74 24.74 14.36
N GLY A 132 3.23 24.29 15.52
CA GLY A 132 2.64 24.59 16.82
C GLY A 132 1.31 23.87 17.07
N HIS A 133 0.63 24.29 18.13
CA HIS A 133 -0.59 23.62 18.60
C HIS A 133 -1.72 23.66 17.56
N ILE A 134 -1.95 24.82 16.95
CA ILE A 134 -2.99 25.02 15.94
C ILE A 134 -2.76 24.11 14.73
N GLY A 135 -1.54 24.04 14.20
CA GLY A 135 -1.21 23.18 13.07
C GLY A 135 -1.45 21.70 13.37
N SER A 136 -1.07 21.24 14.57
CA SER A 136 -1.30 19.85 14.99
C SER A 136 -2.78 19.47 15.13
N MET A 137 -3.62 20.43 15.57
CA MET A 137 -5.06 20.22 15.67
C MET A 137 -5.69 20.14 14.27
N VAL A 138 -5.32 21.05 13.37
CA VAL A 138 -5.77 21.02 11.97
C VAL A 138 -5.35 19.72 11.30
N LEU A 139 -4.09 19.29 11.46
CA LEU A 139 -3.60 18.03 10.92
C LEU A 139 -4.45 16.85 11.41
N SER A 140 -4.75 16.80 12.71
CA SER A 140 -5.54 15.70 13.30
C SER A 140 -6.92 15.59 12.67
N VAL A 141 -7.60 16.73 12.46
CA VAL A 141 -8.92 16.77 11.79
C VAL A 141 -8.80 16.33 10.33
N LEU A 142 -7.78 16.81 9.62
CA LEU A 142 -7.57 16.46 8.21
C LEU A 142 -7.26 14.97 8.02
N VAL A 143 -6.42 14.40 8.88
CA VAL A 143 -6.11 12.96 8.88
C VAL A 143 -7.37 12.14 9.17
N ALA A 144 -8.18 12.53 10.17
CA ALA A 144 -9.44 11.85 10.45
C ALA A 144 -10.39 11.84 9.24
N LEU A 145 -10.52 12.98 8.55
CA LEU A 145 -11.32 13.09 7.34
C LEU A 145 -10.74 12.25 6.18
N ALA A 146 -9.42 12.19 6.03
CA ALA A 146 -8.78 11.37 5.00
C ALA A 146 -9.00 9.88 5.24
N CYS A 147 -8.74 9.41 6.47
CA CYS A 147 -9.00 8.04 6.88
C CYS A 147 -10.48 7.66 6.68
N PHE A 148 -11.41 8.59 6.92
CA PHE A 148 -12.83 8.38 6.64
C PHE A 148 -13.08 8.16 5.13
N THR A 149 -12.51 8.98 4.25
CA THR A 149 -12.68 8.78 2.79
C THR A 149 -12.12 7.44 2.30
N THR A 150 -10.96 7.02 2.81
CA THR A 150 -10.37 5.71 2.47
C THR A 150 -11.23 4.57 2.98
N ALA A 151 -11.69 4.63 4.23
CA ALA A 151 -12.59 3.62 4.79
C ALA A 151 -13.87 3.48 3.97
N VAL A 152 -14.50 4.60 3.59
CA VAL A 152 -15.69 4.59 2.73
C VAL A 152 -15.38 3.96 1.37
N GLY A 153 -14.24 4.29 0.75
CA GLY A 153 -13.83 3.71 -0.53
C GLY A 153 -13.64 2.19 -0.46
N ILE A 154 -12.96 1.69 0.57
CA ILE A 154 -12.73 0.24 0.75
C ILE A 154 -14.04 -0.49 1.07
N VAL A 155 -14.87 0.03 1.97
CA VAL A 155 -16.14 -0.61 2.35
C VAL A 155 -17.09 -0.67 1.15
N THR A 156 -17.24 0.43 0.40
CA THR A 156 -18.10 0.47 -0.78
C THR A 156 -17.58 -0.41 -1.92
N GLY A 157 -16.27 -0.37 -2.20
CA GLY A 157 -15.64 -1.22 -3.21
C GLY A 157 -15.77 -2.72 -2.89
N THR A 158 -15.56 -3.10 -1.62
CA THR A 158 -15.76 -4.49 -1.17
C THR A 158 -17.23 -4.90 -1.28
N SER A 159 -18.16 -4.00 -0.92
CA SER A 159 -19.60 -4.26 -1.03
C SER A 159 -20.05 -4.42 -2.48
N ASP A 160 -19.51 -3.64 -3.41
CA ASP A 160 -19.76 -3.78 -4.84
C ASP A 160 -19.20 -5.10 -5.40
N TYR A 161 -18.01 -5.50 -4.96
CA TYR A 161 -17.43 -6.80 -5.32
C TYR A 161 -18.31 -7.96 -4.87
N VAL A 162 -18.74 -7.97 -3.60
CA VAL A 162 -19.62 -9.01 -3.06
C VAL A 162 -20.99 -8.99 -3.76
N LYS A 163 -21.56 -7.82 -4.02
CA LYS A 163 -22.78 -7.69 -4.82
C LYS A 163 -22.64 -8.34 -6.19
N GLY A 164 -21.50 -8.16 -6.87
CA GLY A 164 -21.19 -8.81 -8.14
C GLY A 164 -21.17 -10.34 -8.05
N LEU A 165 -20.59 -10.89 -6.98
CA LEU A 165 -20.60 -12.34 -6.71
C LEU A 165 -22.01 -12.89 -6.50
N PHE A 166 -22.88 -12.13 -5.83
CA PHE A 166 -24.27 -12.49 -5.58
C PHE A 166 -25.25 -11.98 -6.66
N LYS A 167 -24.83 -12.00 -7.93
CA LYS A 167 -25.66 -11.69 -9.11
C LYS A 167 -26.38 -10.33 -9.02
N GLY A 168 -25.75 -9.33 -8.41
CA GLY A 168 -26.30 -7.97 -8.30
C GLY A 168 -27.23 -7.73 -7.11
N SER A 169 -27.32 -8.66 -6.15
CA SER A 169 -28.17 -8.52 -4.97
C SER A 169 -27.84 -7.27 -4.14
N GLN A 170 -28.81 -6.36 -3.99
CA GLN A 170 -28.67 -5.16 -3.15
C GLN A 170 -28.57 -5.50 -1.67
N ILE A 171 -29.19 -6.61 -1.24
CA ILE A 171 -29.11 -7.07 0.15
C ILE A 171 -27.66 -7.45 0.49
N ALA A 172 -26.96 -8.14 -0.43
CA ALA A 172 -25.56 -8.51 -0.23
C ALA A 172 -24.65 -7.27 -0.11
N TYR A 173 -24.93 -6.22 -0.87
CA TYR A 173 -24.23 -4.94 -0.77
C TYR A 173 -24.41 -4.31 0.62
N VAL A 174 -25.66 -4.11 1.04
CA VAL A 174 -25.97 -3.42 2.31
C VAL A 174 -25.45 -4.23 3.50
N ALA A 175 -25.62 -5.56 3.48
CA ALA A 175 -25.10 -6.43 4.53
C ALA A 175 -23.57 -6.33 4.65
N THR A 176 -22.85 -6.39 3.52
CA THR A 176 -21.39 -6.27 3.50
C THR A 176 -20.94 -4.90 4.02
N ALA A 177 -21.63 -3.82 3.61
CA ALA A 177 -21.31 -2.47 4.05
C ALA A 177 -21.51 -2.29 5.55
N VAL A 178 -22.64 -2.77 6.10
CA VAL A 178 -22.94 -2.68 7.54
C VAL A 178 -21.94 -3.51 8.35
N ILE A 179 -21.66 -4.75 7.94
CA ILE A 179 -20.68 -5.62 8.61
C ILE A 179 -19.29 -4.97 8.58
N GLY A 180 -18.88 -4.43 7.42
CA GLY A 180 -17.61 -3.73 7.29
C GLY A 180 -17.48 -2.52 8.22
N CYS A 181 -18.52 -1.70 8.33
CA CYS A 181 -18.56 -0.59 9.27
C CYS A 181 -18.50 -1.04 10.73
N LEU A 182 -19.26 -2.08 11.11
CA LEU A 182 -19.24 -2.61 12.48
C LEU A 182 -17.86 -3.15 12.86
N ILE A 183 -17.24 -3.94 11.97
CA ILE A 183 -15.87 -4.43 12.17
C ILE A 183 -14.90 -3.25 12.27
N GLY A 184 -15.06 -2.23 11.42
CA GLY A 184 -14.22 -1.03 11.45
C GLY A 184 -14.31 -0.28 12.79
N VAL A 185 -15.51 -0.14 13.37
CA VAL A 185 -15.69 0.48 14.70
C VAL A 185 -15.07 -0.38 15.80
N LEU A 186 -15.26 -1.70 15.75
CA LEU A 186 -14.69 -2.62 16.74
C LEU A 186 -13.16 -2.62 16.69
N VAL A 187 -12.58 -2.80 15.51
CA VAL A 187 -11.12 -2.86 15.32
C VAL A 187 -10.50 -1.47 15.55
N GLY A 188 -11.17 -0.41 15.11
CA GLY A 188 -10.71 0.98 15.29
C GLY A 188 -10.71 1.47 16.73
N SER A 189 -11.33 0.73 17.66
CA SER A 189 -11.24 1.03 19.10
C SER A 189 -9.91 0.62 19.75
N TYR A 190 -9.12 -0.23 19.07
CA TYR A 190 -7.80 -0.65 19.55
C TYR A 190 -6.70 0.35 19.17
N GLN A 191 -5.54 0.23 19.81
CA GLN A 191 -4.36 1.03 19.48
C GLN A 191 -3.81 0.70 18.10
N VAL A 192 -3.29 1.71 17.40
CA VAL A 192 -2.76 1.58 16.03
C VAL A 192 -1.68 0.50 15.93
N GLY A 193 -0.79 0.39 16.91
CA GLY A 193 0.25 -0.64 16.93
C GLY A 193 -0.31 -2.07 16.94
N PHE A 194 -1.37 -2.31 17.71
CA PHE A 194 -2.04 -3.61 17.76
C PHE A 194 -2.69 -3.96 16.42
N ILE A 195 -3.35 -2.98 15.78
CA ILE A 195 -3.96 -3.15 14.45
C ILE A 195 -2.89 -3.52 13.42
N ILE A 196 -1.73 -2.86 13.46
CA ILE A 196 -0.60 -3.16 12.57
C ILE A 196 -0.08 -4.58 12.81
N ASN A 197 0.12 -5.00 14.06
CA ASN A 197 0.62 -6.34 14.37
C ASN A 197 -0.29 -7.45 13.86
N ILE A 198 -1.61 -7.26 13.91
CA ILE A 198 -2.59 -8.20 13.34
C ILE A 198 -2.59 -8.16 11.81
N ALA A 199 -2.43 -6.97 11.22
CA ALA A 199 -2.49 -6.79 9.78
C ALA A 199 -1.23 -7.32 9.07
N LEU A 200 -0.04 -7.16 9.68
CA LEU A 200 1.25 -7.49 9.07
C LEU A 200 1.34 -8.89 8.48
N PRO A 201 0.95 -9.99 9.16
CA PRO A 201 0.97 -11.32 8.56
C PRO A 201 0.15 -11.38 7.26
N ALA A 202 -1.09 -10.88 7.30
CA ALA A 202 -1.97 -10.87 6.12
C ALA A 202 -1.36 -10.03 4.97
N LEU A 203 -0.76 -8.89 5.29
CA LEU A 203 -0.10 -8.03 4.31
C LEU A 203 1.08 -8.75 3.66
N MET A 204 1.95 -9.38 4.44
CA MET A 204 3.12 -10.10 3.94
C MET A 204 2.78 -11.27 3.03
N PHE A 205 1.59 -11.84 3.19
CA PHE A 205 1.09 -12.87 2.29
C PHE A 205 0.50 -12.31 1.00
N ILE A 206 -0.37 -11.29 1.11
CA ILE A 206 -1.16 -10.78 -0.02
C ILE A 206 -0.34 -9.86 -0.92
N TYR A 207 0.53 -9.01 -0.35
CA TYR A 207 1.31 -8.01 -1.11
C TYR A 207 2.17 -8.59 -2.22
N PRO A 208 2.98 -9.64 -1.98
CA PRO A 208 3.76 -10.29 -3.04
C PRO A 208 2.91 -10.69 -4.25
N ILE A 209 1.73 -11.28 -3.98
CA ILE A 209 0.81 -11.73 -5.01
C ILE A 209 0.26 -10.52 -5.78
N THR A 210 -0.17 -9.48 -5.08
CA THR A 210 -0.66 -8.24 -5.69
C THR A 210 0.40 -7.56 -6.56
N ILE A 211 1.64 -7.46 -6.09
CA ILE A 211 2.76 -6.87 -6.85
C ILE A 211 2.98 -7.64 -8.14
N VAL A 212 3.06 -8.98 -8.07
CA VAL A 212 3.25 -9.84 -9.24
C VAL A 212 2.09 -9.72 -10.22
N LEU A 213 0.85 -9.66 -9.73
CA LEU A 213 -0.32 -9.43 -10.58
C LEU A 213 -0.25 -8.09 -11.30
N ILE A 214 0.15 -7.01 -10.62
CA ILE A 214 0.31 -5.69 -11.24
C ILE A 214 1.40 -5.75 -12.33
N LEU A 215 2.59 -6.29 -12.00
CA LEU A 215 3.70 -6.38 -12.94
C LEU A 215 3.34 -7.20 -14.19
N LEU A 216 2.70 -8.36 -14.01
CA LEU A 216 2.30 -9.21 -15.13
C LEU A 216 1.21 -8.58 -16.01
N ASN A 217 0.30 -7.78 -15.44
CA ASN A 217 -0.73 -7.08 -16.23
C ASN A 217 -0.19 -5.88 -17.00
N VAL A 218 0.91 -5.27 -16.55
CA VAL A 218 1.57 -4.18 -17.27
C VAL A 218 2.44 -4.70 -18.42
N LEU A 219 2.95 -5.92 -18.32
CA LEU A 219 3.77 -6.53 -19.35
C LEU A 219 2.96 -6.88 -20.62
N PRO A 220 3.57 -6.79 -21.82
CA PRO A 220 2.93 -7.25 -23.05
C PRO A 220 2.54 -8.73 -22.97
N GLU A 221 1.42 -9.11 -23.59
CA GLU A 221 0.94 -10.51 -23.62
C GLU A 221 1.99 -11.51 -24.14
N LYS A 222 2.92 -11.03 -24.99
CA LYS A 222 4.06 -11.81 -25.49
C LYS A 222 4.92 -12.39 -24.36
N TYR A 223 5.09 -11.66 -23.26
CA TYR A 223 5.90 -12.07 -22.10
C TYR A 223 5.06 -12.58 -20.93
N ALA A 224 3.77 -12.23 -20.90
CA ALA A 224 2.82 -12.60 -19.85
C ALA A 224 1.77 -13.60 -20.35
N SER A 225 2.21 -14.64 -21.08
CA SER A 225 1.28 -15.69 -21.56
C SER A 225 0.52 -16.33 -20.39
N LYS A 226 -0.68 -16.86 -20.63
CA LYS A 226 -1.53 -17.50 -19.59
C LYS A 226 -0.79 -18.53 -18.73
N LYS A 227 0.19 -19.25 -19.31
CA LYS A 227 1.02 -20.23 -18.60
C LYS A 227 2.06 -19.57 -17.71
N VAL A 228 2.80 -18.58 -18.23
CA VAL A 228 3.75 -17.77 -17.44
C VAL A 228 3.00 -17.11 -16.27
N PHE A 229 1.87 -16.49 -16.56
CA PHE A 229 1.06 -15.79 -15.57
C PHE A 229 0.68 -16.71 -14.40
N ARG A 230 0.09 -17.87 -14.69
CA ARG A 230 -0.31 -18.83 -13.66
C ARG A 230 0.89 -19.39 -12.89
N ALA A 231 1.99 -19.71 -13.57
CA ALA A 231 3.17 -20.28 -12.95
C ALA A 231 3.84 -19.30 -11.97
N VAL A 232 4.02 -18.03 -12.37
CA VAL A 232 4.65 -17.01 -11.53
C VAL A 232 3.77 -16.66 -10.33
N VAL A 233 2.45 -16.50 -10.53
CA VAL A 233 1.52 -16.22 -9.42
C VAL A 233 1.48 -17.38 -8.43
N PHE A 234 1.40 -18.63 -8.91
CA PHE A 234 1.39 -19.82 -8.05
C PHE A 234 2.71 -19.97 -7.26
N THR A 235 3.84 -19.72 -7.92
CA THR A 235 5.15 -19.73 -7.26
C THR A 235 5.20 -18.66 -6.18
N THR A 236 4.79 -17.44 -6.49
CA THR A 236 4.74 -16.34 -5.52
C THR A 236 3.88 -16.70 -4.32
N PHE A 237 2.68 -17.26 -4.56
CA PHE A 237 1.80 -17.73 -3.49
C PHE A 237 2.49 -18.74 -2.56
N LEU A 238 3.18 -19.75 -3.11
CA LEU A 238 3.88 -20.75 -2.30
C LEU A 238 5.04 -20.14 -1.49
N PHE A 239 5.84 -19.28 -2.11
CA PHE A 239 7.02 -18.70 -1.48
C PHE A 239 6.72 -17.50 -0.57
N SER A 240 5.48 -17.00 -0.54
CA SER A 240 5.01 -16.05 0.49
C SER A 240 4.55 -16.72 1.79
N VAL A 241 4.30 -18.04 1.78
CA VAL A 241 3.86 -18.78 2.98
C VAL A 241 4.89 -18.71 4.12
N PRO A 242 6.21 -18.91 3.89
CA PRO A 242 7.20 -18.82 4.97
C PRO A 242 7.21 -17.44 5.66
N ASP A 243 7.12 -16.36 4.88
CA ASP A 243 7.11 -14.99 5.38
C ASP A 243 5.87 -14.70 6.25
N PHE A 244 4.72 -15.27 5.87
CA PHE A 244 3.49 -15.26 6.66
C PHE A 244 3.64 -16.07 7.97
N LEU A 245 4.14 -17.30 7.87
CA LEU A 245 4.27 -18.21 9.03
C LEU A 245 5.25 -17.68 10.08
N LYS A 246 6.33 -17.01 9.65
CA LYS A 246 7.31 -16.36 10.54
C LYS A 246 6.68 -15.36 11.52
N HIS A 247 5.52 -14.79 11.18
CA HIS A 247 4.83 -13.80 12.02
C HIS A 247 3.71 -14.40 12.88
N ILE A 248 3.36 -15.67 12.67
CA ILE A 248 2.27 -16.35 13.38
C ILE A 248 2.80 -17.46 14.29
N ILE A 249 3.88 -18.10 13.90
CA ILE A 249 4.48 -19.25 14.59
C ILE A 249 5.87 -18.85 15.09
N GLU A 250 6.29 -19.48 16.20
CA GLU A 250 7.66 -19.37 16.72
C GLU A 250 8.70 -19.56 15.61
N LEU A 251 9.66 -18.64 15.56
CA LEU A 251 10.68 -18.55 14.52
C LEU A 251 11.45 -19.88 14.35
N GLU A 252 11.73 -20.58 15.44
CA GLU A 252 12.46 -21.86 15.47
C GLU A 252 11.81 -22.93 14.58
N LYS A 253 10.47 -22.94 14.48
CA LYS A 253 9.73 -23.92 13.67
C LYS A 253 9.80 -23.63 12.16
N VAL A 254 10.10 -22.39 11.79
CA VAL A 254 10.13 -21.92 10.40
C VAL A 254 11.57 -21.66 9.93
N GLN A 255 12.54 -21.67 10.84
CA GLN A 255 13.93 -21.30 10.60
C GLN A 255 14.59 -22.12 9.49
N TYR A 256 14.33 -23.44 9.45
CA TYR A 256 14.81 -24.31 8.36
C TYR A 256 14.33 -23.84 6.96
N LEU A 257 13.10 -23.35 6.85
CA LEU A 257 12.57 -22.81 5.60
C LEU A 257 13.21 -21.46 5.25
N ILE A 258 13.47 -20.62 6.26
CA ILE A 258 14.08 -19.30 6.10
C ILE A 258 15.54 -19.44 5.64
N ASP A 259 16.28 -20.40 6.20
CA ASP A 259 17.70 -20.60 5.88
C ASP A 259 17.91 -21.19 4.47
N TYR A 260 16.94 -21.95 3.96
CA TYR A 260 17.03 -22.59 2.65
C TYR A 260 16.57 -21.68 1.49
N ILE A 261 15.65 -20.75 1.76
CA ILE A 261 15.09 -19.89 0.71
C ILE A 261 15.88 -18.57 0.65
N PRO A 262 16.47 -18.21 -0.50
CA PRO A 262 17.24 -16.99 -0.61
C PRO A 262 16.34 -15.76 -0.39
N LEU A 263 16.86 -14.76 0.33
CA LEU A 263 16.14 -13.54 0.75
C LEU A 263 15.01 -13.73 1.77
N ALA A 264 14.74 -14.94 2.27
CA ALA A 264 13.73 -15.15 3.31
C ALA A 264 14.11 -14.52 4.66
N SER A 265 15.41 -14.34 4.94
CA SER A 265 15.89 -13.57 6.09
C SER A 265 15.37 -12.13 6.08
N TYR A 266 15.18 -11.56 4.89
CA TYR A 266 14.69 -10.20 4.65
C TYR A 266 13.18 -10.13 4.37
N SER A 267 12.45 -11.24 4.58
CA SER A 267 11.03 -11.36 4.27
C SER A 267 10.68 -11.10 2.78
N LEU A 268 11.59 -11.48 1.88
CA LEU A 268 11.47 -11.35 0.43
C LEU A 268 11.62 -12.71 -0.26
N ALA A 269 11.15 -13.78 0.40
CA ALA A 269 11.31 -15.16 -0.05
C ALA A 269 10.72 -15.42 -1.44
N TRP A 270 9.68 -14.65 -1.82
CA TRP A 270 8.97 -14.77 -3.08
C TRP A 270 9.72 -14.20 -4.30
N VAL A 271 10.62 -13.23 -4.11
CA VAL A 271 11.18 -12.40 -5.21
C VAL A 271 11.98 -13.24 -6.19
N LEU A 272 12.99 -13.96 -5.69
CA LEU A 272 13.88 -14.76 -6.53
C LEU A 272 13.15 -15.91 -7.23
N PRO A 273 12.35 -16.74 -6.53
CA PRO A 273 11.56 -17.79 -7.18
C PRO A 273 10.61 -17.25 -8.26
N ALA A 274 9.92 -16.13 -8.01
CA ALA A 274 9.03 -15.52 -8.99
C ALA A 274 9.78 -15.08 -10.27
N ILE A 275 10.93 -14.43 -10.11
CA ILE A 275 11.77 -13.99 -11.24
C ILE A 275 12.32 -15.20 -12.01
N LEU A 276 12.83 -16.22 -11.32
CA LEU A 276 13.37 -17.43 -11.94
C LEU A 276 12.32 -18.14 -12.79
N ILE A 277 11.11 -18.33 -12.26
CA ILE A 277 10.01 -18.96 -12.98
C ILE A 277 9.55 -18.09 -14.16
N PHE A 278 9.50 -16.77 -13.98
CA PHE A 278 9.16 -15.84 -15.07
C PHE A 278 10.14 -15.96 -16.24
N VAL A 279 11.45 -15.94 -15.97
CA VAL A 279 12.50 -16.07 -16.99
C VAL A 279 12.45 -17.45 -17.64
N LEU A 280 12.39 -18.52 -16.85
CA LEU A 280 12.40 -19.90 -17.34
C LEU A 280 11.22 -20.18 -18.28
N PHE A 281 10.00 -19.80 -17.89
CA PHE A 281 8.83 -20.02 -18.75
C PHE A 281 8.87 -19.17 -20.01
N ASN A 282 9.41 -17.94 -19.95
CA ASN A 282 9.58 -17.11 -21.15
C ASN A 282 10.60 -17.72 -22.11
N VAL A 283 11.76 -18.17 -21.63
CA VAL A 283 12.78 -18.83 -22.46
C VAL A 283 12.21 -20.08 -23.13
N LEU A 284 11.49 -20.92 -22.38
CA LEU A 284 10.83 -22.11 -22.94
C LEU A 284 9.75 -21.77 -23.96
N TYR A 285 8.98 -20.70 -23.72
CA TYR A 285 7.93 -20.23 -24.63
C TYR A 285 8.53 -19.74 -25.96
N PHE A 286 9.59 -18.93 -25.92
CA PHE A 286 10.25 -18.45 -27.14
C PHE A 286 10.96 -19.56 -27.90
N LYS A 287 11.63 -20.49 -27.21
CA LYS A 287 12.28 -21.64 -27.87
C LYS A 287 11.26 -22.49 -28.65
N LYS A 288 10.04 -22.65 -28.12
CA LYS A 288 8.97 -23.40 -28.79
C LYS A 288 8.39 -22.69 -30.01
N ASN A 289 8.38 -21.36 -30.04
CA ASN A 289 7.92 -20.57 -31.19
C ASN A 289 9.00 -20.37 -32.28
N ILE A 290 10.28 -20.60 -31.98
CA ILE A 290 11.37 -20.56 -32.97
C ILE A 290 11.52 -21.91 -33.71
N ILE A 291 11.14 -23.02 -33.06
CA ILE A 291 11.22 -24.38 -33.63
C ILE A 291 9.98 -24.72 -34.47
N ARG A 292 8.96 -23.87 -34.47
CA ARG A 292 7.72 -24.00 -35.26
C ARG A 292 7.74 -23.02 -36.41
#